data_AF-A0A2G6UDK8-F1
#
_entry.id   AF-A0A2G6UDK8-F1
#
_cell.length_a   1.000
_cell.length_b   1.000
_cell.length_c   1.000
_cell.angle_alpha   90.00
_cell.angle_beta   90.00
_cell.angle_gamma   90.00
#
_symmetry.space_group_name_H-M   'P 1'
#
loop_
_entity.id
_entity.type
_entity.pdbx_description
1 polymer ?
#
loop_
_entity_poly.entity_id
_entity_poly.type
_entity_poly.pdbx_seq_one_letter_code
_entity_poly.pdbx_strand_id
1 'polypeptide(L)'
;MNKTDIKPKPFYLKKRFLIPFGLLFLLLIKCSKTDPSTPQNKEELIQTEKKSEDKIDLKTRLENNIKGIDEGQDLAKNVKSLDGIVIVLALYKVYSSIINEGKSSKNSDEQELAKKLEKKVINSQVKTFPKLRYIYYELIKDKLWVNDVDVRILGSSNKTIQFTAGYFASNKNIKETQATLHEMLLNLRFKQTQYKWYSGDDEYTYYNIESSKDSEIIE
;
A
#
# COMPACT_ATOMS: atom_id res chain seq x y z
N MET A 1 24.04 27.87 15.40
CA MET A 1 22.60 28.15 15.51
C MET A 1 21.94 26.87 15.99
N ASN A 2 21.61 26.81 17.28
CA ASN A 2 21.21 25.58 17.97
C ASN A 2 19.78 25.18 17.61
N LYS A 3 19.58 23.92 17.23
CA LYS A 3 18.25 23.31 17.07
C LYS A 3 17.71 23.01 18.47
N THR A 4 16.68 23.73 18.88
CA THR A 4 15.91 23.40 20.08
C THR A 4 14.96 22.25 19.76
N ASP A 5 15.23 21.07 20.33
CA ASP A 5 14.32 19.94 20.36
C ASP A 5 13.09 20.29 21.21
N ILE A 6 11.97 20.59 20.56
CA ILE A 6 10.69 20.79 21.24
C ILE A 6 9.99 19.42 21.32
N LYS A 7 10.03 18.80 22.50
CA LYS A 7 9.20 17.62 22.81
C LYS A 7 7.72 18.01 22.85
N PRO A 8 6.80 17.22 22.26
CA PRO A 8 5.37 17.51 22.36
C PRO A 8 4.87 17.33 23.80
N LYS A 9 4.07 18.29 24.29
CA LYS A 9 3.42 18.24 25.60
C LYS A 9 2.27 17.21 25.59
N PRO A 10 2.08 16.40 26.66
CA PRO A 10 0.92 15.52 26.76
C PRO A 10 -0.37 16.33 26.97
N PHE A 11 -1.37 16.11 26.12
CA PHE A 11 -2.65 16.80 26.18
C PHE A 11 -3.66 16.00 27.02
N TYR A 12 -4.14 16.59 28.11
CA TYR A 12 -5.17 16.01 28.98
C TYR A 12 -6.58 16.16 28.36
N LEU A 13 -7.29 15.04 28.21
CA LEU A 13 -8.67 14.98 27.72
C LEU A 13 -9.64 15.73 28.65
N LYS A 14 -10.33 16.76 28.15
CA LYS A 14 -11.65 17.16 28.67
C LYS A 14 -12.71 16.66 27.70
N LYS A 15 -13.53 15.71 28.16
CA LYS A 15 -14.73 15.20 27.47
C LYS A 15 -15.69 16.36 27.19
N ARG A 16 -16.16 16.50 25.94
CA ARG A 16 -17.50 17.00 25.63
C ARG A 16 -17.90 16.74 24.17
N PHE A 17 -18.92 15.89 24.06
CA PHE A 17 -20.02 15.77 23.08
C PHE A 17 -19.75 15.62 21.58
N LEU A 18 -20.32 14.51 21.08
CA LEU A 18 -20.48 14.04 19.71
C LEU A 18 -21.35 14.95 18.84
N ILE A 19 -20.97 15.09 17.57
CA ILE A 19 -21.90 15.13 16.42
C ILE A 19 -21.25 14.33 15.28
N PRO A 20 -21.87 13.24 14.77
CA PRO A 20 -21.31 12.45 13.69
C PRO A 20 -21.69 13.06 12.32
N PHE A 21 -20.71 13.45 11.51
CA PHE A 21 -20.92 13.61 10.07
C PHE A 21 -20.64 12.25 9.43
N GLY A 22 -21.73 11.58 9.03
CA GLY A 22 -21.73 10.24 8.48
C GLY A 22 -21.16 10.20 7.06
N LEU A 23 -20.07 9.46 6.91
CA LEU A 23 -19.62 8.85 5.67
C LEU A 23 -19.96 7.36 5.77
N LEU A 24 -21.12 6.98 5.24
CA LEU A 24 -21.47 5.57 5.06
C LEU A 24 -22.55 5.43 3.99
N PHE A 25 -22.15 5.03 2.78
CA PHE A 25 -23.08 4.36 1.88
C PHE A 25 -22.41 3.08 1.39
N LEU A 26 -22.60 2.03 2.19
CA LEU A 26 -22.30 0.65 1.85
C LEU A 26 -23.34 0.13 0.86
N LEU A 27 -22.83 -0.52 -0.19
CA LEU A 27 -23.57 -1.33 -1.15
C LEU A 27 -24.44 -2.39 -0.45
N LEU A 28 -25.75 -2.36 -0.70
CA LEU A 28 -26.67 -3.45 -0.39
C LEU A 28 -27.06 -4.14 -1.70
N ILE A 29 -26.31 -5.17 -2.10
CA ILE A 29 -26.80 -6.17 -3.05
C ILE A 29 -27.57 -7.23 -2.24
N LYS A 30 -28.87 -7.31 -2.53
CA LYS A 30 -29.83 -8.28 -1.99
C LYS A 30 -29.38 -9.71 -2.32
N CYS A 31 -29.05 -10.47 -1.30
CA CYS A 31 -28.99 -11.93 -1.37
C CYS A 31 -30.40 -12.46 -1.04
N SER A 32 -31.10 -13.00 -2.03
CA SER A 32 -32.36 -13.72 -1.83
C SER A 32 -32.06 -15.15 -1.39
N LYS A 33 -32.54 -15.51 -0.20
CA LYS A 33 -32.56 -16.86 0.33
C LYS A 33 -33.68 -17.67 -0.32
N THR A 34 -33.38 -18.92 -0.66
CA THR A 34 -34.37 -20.00 -0.71
C THR A 34 -33.81 -21.15 0.12
N ASP A 35 -34.60 -21.56 1.10
CA ASP A 35 -34.33 -22.56 2.14
C ASP A 35 -34.65 -24.00 1.65
N PRO A 36 -34.37 -25.05 2.46
CA PRO A 36 -33.73 -26.28 2.01
C PRO A 36 -34.66 -27.50 1.86
N SER A 37 -34.21 -28.48 1.08
CA SER A 37 -34.62 -29.89 1.23
C SER A 37 -33.42 -30.83 1.07
N THR A 38 -33.22 -31.68 2.08
CA THR A 38 -32.16 -32.70 2.23
C THR A 38 -32.71 -34.08 1.78
N PRO A 39 -31.92 -35.17 1.75
CA PRO A 39 -31.21 -35.71 0.60
C PRO A 39 -31.73 -37.12 0.19
N GLN A 40 -31.54 -37.54 -1.06
CA GLN A 40 -31.42 -38.98 -1.35
C GLN A 40 -30.59 -39.23 -2.60
N ASN A 41 -29.68 -40.19 -2.46
CA ASN A 41 -28.87 -40.85 -3.50
C ASN A 41 -27.57 -40.16 -3.96
N LYS A 42 -26.58 -40.13 -3.07
CA LYS A 42 -25.16 -39.99 -3.39
C LYS A 42 -24.50 -41.35 -3.18
N GLU A 43 -24.22 -42.13 -4.23
CA GLU A 43 -23.08 -43.05 -4.15
C GLU A 43 -22.54 -43.62 -5.47
N GLU A 44 -23.15 -43.43 -6.65
CA GLU A 44 -22.67 -44.18 -7.84
C GLU A 44 -22.29 -43.40 -9.10
N LEU A 45 -22.07 -42.07 -9.05
CA LEU A 45 -21.68 -41.30 -10.25
C LEU A 45 -20.52 -40.30 -10.05
N ILE A 46 -19.75 -40.40 -8.96
CA ILE A 46 -18.61 -39.51 -8.69
C ILE A 46 -17.30 -40.32 -8.63
N GLN A 47 -16.92 -40.97 -9.73
CA GLN A 47 -15.56 -41.53 -9.85
C GLN A 47 -14.82 -41.13 -11.12
N THR A 48 -15.31 -40.17 -11.90
CA THR A 48 -14.60 -39.76 -13.10
C THR A 48 -14.84 -38.29 -13.43
N GLU A 49 -14.35 -37.39 -12.58
CA GLU A 49 -13.99 -36.00 -12.95
C GLU A 49 -13.36 -35.23 -11.77
N LYS A 50 -12.32 -35.81 -11.13
CA LYS A 50 -11.28 -34.97 -10.51
C LYS A 50 -10.23 -34.71 -11.58
N LYS A 51 -10.58 -33.81 -12.51
CA LYS A 51 -9.61 -33.17 -13.38
C LYS A 51 -8.71 -32.35 -12.47
N SER A 52 -7.49 -32.83 -12.24
CA SER A 52 -6.42 -32.06 -11.63
C SER A 52 -6.25 -30.79 -12.45
N GLU A 53 -6.73 -29.67 -11.94
CA GLU A 53 -6.17 -28.38 -12.30
C GLU A 53 -4.68 -28.49 -12.00
N ASP A 54 -3.84 -28.52 -13.04
CA ASP A 54 -2.39 -28.60 -12.90
C ASP A 54 -1.91 -27.38 -12.12
N LYS A 55 -1.82 -27.53 -10.80
CA LYS A 55 -1.18 -26.54 -9.93
C LYS A 55 0.27 -26.50 -10.35
N ILE A 56 0.64 -25.49 -11.13
CA ILE A 56 2.02 -25.22 -11.55
C ILE A 56 2.91 -25.35 -10.32
N ASP A 57 3.92 -26.22 -10.40
CA ASP A 57 4.79 -26.50 -9.27
C ASP A 57 5.58 -25.25 -8.83
N LEU A 58 6.06 -25.26 -7.59
CA LEU A 58 6.72 -24.09 -6.99
C LEU A 58 8.01 -23.71 -7.72
N LYS A 59 8.80 -24.70 -8.18
CA LYS A 59 10.03 -24.45 -8.93
C LYS A 59 9.70 -23.72 -10.24
N THR A 60 8.72 -24.21 -10.99
CA THR A 60 8.25 -23.55 -12.23
C THR A 60 7.72 -22.13 -11.96
N ARG A 61 6.94 -21.93 -10.88
CA ARG A 61 6.48 -20.59 -10.48
C ARG A 61 7.65 -19.66 -10.18
N LEU A 62 8.65 -20.10 -9.43
CA LEU A 62 9.84 -19.32 -9.10
C LEU A 62 10.62 -18.93 -10.37
N GLU A 63 10.89 -19.90 -11.24
CA GLU A 63 11.63 -19.69 -12.49
C GLU A 63 10.90 -18.70 -13.42
N ASN A 64 9.59 -18.84 -13.59
CA ASN A 64 8.78 -17.94 -14.41
C ASN A 64 8.81 -16.50 -13.89
N ASN A 65 8.69 -16.32 -12.57
CA ASN A 65 8.73 -14.98 -11.97
C ASN A 65 10.13 -14.35 -12.04
N ILE A 66 11.20 -15.15 -11.90
CA ILE A 66 12.58 -14.69 -12.10
C ILE A 66 12.75 -14.19 -13.55
N LYS A 67 12.32 -14.99 -14.53
CA LYS A 67 12.39 -14.64 -15.95
C LYS A 67 11.61 -13.36 -16.26
N GLY A 68 10.38 -13.25 -15.76
CA GLY A 68 9.54 -12.07 -15.98
C GLY A 68 10.16 -10.78 -15.45
N ILE A 69 10.89 -10.83 -14.32
CA ILE A 69 11.62 -9.66 -13.81
C ILE A 69 12.86 -9.35 -14.67
N ASP A 70 13.57 -10.38 -15.15
CA ASP A 70 14.77 -10.22 -15.97
C ASP A 70 14.50 -9.63 -17.35
N GLU A 71 13.29 -9.83 -17.88
CA GLU A 71 12.80 -9.19 -19.10
C GLU A 71 12.54 -7.68 -18.94
N GLY A 72 12.87 -7.09 -17.77
CA GLY A 72 12.97 -5.64 -17.61
C GLY A 72 11.63 -4.94 -17.41
N GLN A 73 10.65 -5.63 -16.84
CA GLN A 73 9.33 -5.08 -16.55
C GLN A 73 9.43 -3.98 -15.47
N ASP A 74 9.50 -2.71 -15.89
CA ASP A 74 9.34 -1.56 -15.01
C ASP A 74 7.86 -1.44 -14.62
N LEU A 75 7.51 -1.98 -13.45
CA LEU A 75 6.13 -2.06 -12.97
C LEU A 75 5.46 -0.68 -12.83
N ALA A 76 6.22 0.41 -12.69
CA ALA A 76 5.67 1.77 -12.62
C ALA A 76 5.42 2.41 -13.99
N LYS A 77 5.97 1.89 -15.09
CA LYS A 77 6.03 2.58 -16.39
C LYS A 77 4.68 3.02 -16.93
N ASN A 78 3.64 2.21 -16.74
CA ASN A 78 2.29 2.44 -17.28
C ASN A 78 1.26 2.81 -16.20
N VAL A 79 1.70 3.10 -14.97
CA VAL A 79 0.79 3.43 -13.87
C VAL A 79 0.30 4.86 -14.03
N LYS A 80 -1.02 5.03 -14.18
CA LYS A 80 -1.68 6.33 -14.40
C LYS A 80 -2.89 6.57 -13.48
N SER A 81 -3.09 5.71 -12.49
CA SER A 81 -4.24 5.77 -11.58
C SER A 81 -3.88 5.22 -10.21
N LEU A 82 -4.73 5.50 -9.21
CA LEU A 82 -4.59 4.92 -7.87
C LEU A 82 -4.72 3.40 -7.91
N ASP A 83 -5.66 2.87 -8.71
CA ASP A 83 -5.81 1.42 -8.89
C ASP A 83 -4.55 0.80 -9.49
N GLY A 84 -3.90 1.48 -10.44
CA GLY A 84 -2.63 1.04 -11.00
C GLY A 84 -1.52 0.94 -9.94
N ILE A 85 -1.45 1.88 -9.00
CA ILE A 85 -0.54 1.81 -7.86
C ILE A 85 -0.85 0.58 -7.00
N VAL A 86 -2.13 0.38 -6.68
CA VAL A 86 -2.58 -0.75 -5.85
C VAL A 86 -2.25 -2.09 -6.52
N ILE A 87 -2.41 -2.21 -7.84
CA ILE A 87 -2.02 -3.40 -8.61
C ILE A 87 -0.53 -3.69 -8.46
N VAL A 88 0.34 -2.67 -8.59
CA VAL A 88 1.79 -2.87 -8.42
C VAL A 88 2.13 -3.33 -7.00
N LEU A 89 1.50 -2.76 -5.98
CA LEU A 89 1.69 -3.19 -4.59
C LEU A 89 1.22 -4.63 -4.37
N ALA A 90 0.08 -5.02 -4.95
CA ALA A 90 -0.44 -6.38 -4.90
C ALA A 90 0.50 -7.38 -5.60
N LEU A 91 1.08 -7.02 -6.75
CA LEU A 91 2.08 -7.85 -7.44
C LEU A 91 3.32 -8.10 -6.56
N TYR A 92 3.81 -7.08 -5.85
CA TYR A 92 4.90 -7.29 -4.88
C TYR A 92 4.51 -8.23 -3.74
N LYS A 93 3.27 -8.20 -3.26
CA LYS A 93 2.78 -9.16 -2.25
C LYS A 93 2.72 -10.59 -2.79
N VAL A 94 2.33 -10.76 -4.06
CA VAL A 94 2.37 -12.07 -4.74
C VAL A 94 3.80 -12.59 -4.80
N TYR A 95 4.77 -11.75 -5.20
CA TYR A 95 6.18 -12.14 -5.20
C TYR A 95 6.66 -12.53 -3.80
N SER A 96 6.32 -11.75 -2.77
CA SER A 96 6.68 -12.05 -1.38
C SER A 96 6.13 -13.40 -0.92
N SER A 97 4.87 -13.70 -1.23
CA SER A 97 4.25 -14.99 -0.91
C SER A 97 5.00 -16.17 -1.57
N ILE A 98 5.34 -16.06 -2.86
CA ILE A 98 6.09 -17.10 -3.59
C ILE A 98 7.51 -17.27 -3.00
N ILE A 99 8.18 -16.17 -2.67
CA ILE A 99 9.50 -16.19 -2.04
C ILE A 99 9.44 -16.89 -0.68
N ASN A 100 8.43 -16.58 0.14
CA ASN A 100 8.28 -17.18 1.47
C ASN A 100 7.98 -18.68 1.38
N GLU A 101 7.17 -19.10 0.40
CA GLU A 101 6.91 -20.52 0.10
C GLU A 101 8.22 -21.23 -0.27
N GLY A 102 9.01 -20.68 -1.20
CA GLY A 102 10.28 -21.27 -1.63
C GLY A 102 11.35 -21.28 -0.54
N LYS A 103 11.44 -20.23 0.29
CA LYS A 103 12.35 -20.20 1.46
C LYS A 103 12.01 -21.26 2.50
N SER A 104 10.73 -21.57 2.65
CA SER A 104 10.21 -22.56 3.61
C SER A 104 10.19 -23.98 3.03
N SER A 105 10.52 -24.17 1.75
CA SER A 105 10.56 -25.47 1.11
C SER A 105 11.66 -26.36 1.69
N LYS A 106 11.49 -27.68 1.59
CA LYS A 106 12.52 -28.67 1.90
C LYS A 106 13.48 -28.91 0.74
N ASN A 107 13.13 -28.45 -0.47
CA ASN A 107 13.94 -28.62 -1.67
C ASN A 107 15.00 -27.50 -1.76
N SER A 108 16.28 -27.87 -1.83
CA SER A 108 17.39 -26.92 -1.91
C SER A 108 17.33 -26.04 -3.15
N ASP A 109 16.90 -26.58 -4.29
CA ASP A 109 16.76 -25.81 -5.54
C ASP A 109 15.73 -24.69 -5.39
N GLU A 110 14.58 -24.99 -4.76
CA GLU A 110 13.50 -24.04 -4.54
C GLU A 110 13.94 -22.93 -3.57
N GLN A 111 14.71 -23.28 -2.53
CA GLN A 111 15.28 -22.29 -1.62
C GLN A 111 16.29 -21.36 -2.32
N GLU A 112 17.14 -21.90 -3.21
CA GLU A 112 18.09 -21.09 -3.98
C GLU A 112 17.37 -20.14 -4.95
N LEU A 113 16.38 -20.66 -5.67
CA LEU A 113 15.53 -19.87 -6.55
C LEU A 113 14.76 -18.78 -5.79
N ALA A 114 14.25 -19.07 -4.59
CA ALA A 114 13.59 -18.07 -3.75
C ALA A 114 14.53 -16.92 -3.36
N LYS A 115 15.77 -17.22 -2.95
CA LYS A 115 16.79 -16.21 -2.65
C LYS A 115 17.13 -15.37 -3.89
N LYS A 116 17.22 -16.00 -5.06
CA LYS A 116 17.47 -15.32 -6.34
C LYS A 116 16.32 -14.39 -6.71
N LEU A 117 15.07 -14.85 -6.58
CA LEU A 117 13.88 -14.05 -6.83
C LEU A 117 13.79 -12.87 -5.85
N GLU A 118 14.02 -13.10 -4.56
CA GLU A 118 14.04 -12.05 -3.54
C GLU A 118 15.00 -10.91 -3.89
N LYS A 119 16.26 -11.23 -4.23
CA LYS A 119 17.25 -10.21 -4.62
C LYS A 119 16.76 -9.37 -5.80
N LYS A 120 16.11 -9.99 -6.78
CA LYS A 120 15.56 -9.29 -7.96
C LYS A 120 14.37 -8.42 -7.59
N VAL A 121 13.46 -8.92 -6.77
CA VAL A 121 12.29 -8.18 -6.28
C VAL A 121 12.73 -6.97 -5.46
N ILE A 122 13.68 -7.13 -4.54
CA ILE A 122 14.26 -6.01 -3.77
C ILE A 122 14.83 -4.93 -4.70
N ASN A 123 15.63 -5.32 -5.68
CA ASN A 123 16.21 -4.39 -6.65
C ASN A 123 15.15 -3.67 -7.49
N SER A 124 14.04 -4.36 -7.81
CA SER A 124 12.88 -3.75 -8.47
C SER A 124 12.20 -2.73 -7.56
N GLN A 125 11.86 -3.12 -6.32
CA GLN A 125 11.21 -2.24 -5.34
C GLN A 125 11.99 -0.94 -5.10
N VAL A 126 13.31 -1.01 -4.90
CA VAL A 126 14.18 0.16 -4.68
C VAL A 126 14.07 1.18 -5.81
N LYS A 127 13.87 0.72 -7.06
CA LYS A 127 13.68 1.59 -8.23
C LYS A 127 12.23 2.05 -8.41
N THR A 128 11.27 1.20 -8.05
CA THR A 128 9.84 1.41 -8.29
C THR A 128 9.18 2.31 -7.26
N PHE A 129 9.49 2.17 -5.96
CA PHE A 129 8.83 2.96 -4.90
C PHE A 129 8.99 4.48 -5.06
N PRO A 130 10.17 5.04 -5.39
CA PRO A 130 10.30 6.48 -5.65
C PRO A 130 9.41 6.97 -6.80
N LYS A 131 9.21 6.14 -7.83
CA LYS A 131 8.32 6.43 -8.96
C LYS A 131 6.86 6.36 -8.56
N LEU A 132 6.46 5.32 -7.81
CA LEU A 132 5.08 5.21 -7.31
C LEU A 132 4.70 6.38 -6.40
N ARG A 133 5.63 6.84 -5.56
CA ARG A 133 5.41 8.03 -4.73
C ARG A 133 5.27 9.31 -5.56
N TYR A 134 6.07 9.45 -6.62
CA TYR A 134 5.92 10.55 -7.57
C TYR A 134 4.56 10.51 -8.29
N ILE A 135 4.16 9.34 -8.79
CA ILE A 135 2.88 9.14 -9.48
C ILE A 135 1.71 9.43 -8.54
N TYR A 136 1.76 8.94 -7.30
CA TYR A 136 0.76 9.25 -6.27
C TYR A 136 0.64 10.75 -6.04
N TYR A 137 1.77 11.46 -5.93
CA TYR A 137 1.81 12.91 -5.81
C TYR A 137 1.11 13.61 -6.97
N GLU A 138 1.47 13.29 -8.22
CA GLU A 138 0.84 13.91 -9.40
C GLU A 138 -0.68 13.67 -9.40
N LEU A 139 -1.11 12.44 -9.08
CA LEU A 139 -2.53 12.08 -9.05
C LEU A 139 -3.34 12.83 -7.99
N ILE A 140 -2.76 13.12 -6.83
CA ILE A 140 -3.49 13.81 -5.75
C ILE A 140 -3.34 15.33 -5.82
N LYS A 141 -2.22 15.85 -6.36
CA LYS A 141 -2.00 17.30 -6.49
C LYS A 141 -3.13 17.94 -7.27
N ASP A 142 -3.46 17.40 -8.44
CA ASP A 142 -4.50 17.99 -9.30
C ASP A 142 -5.90 17.87 -8.68
N LYS A 143 -6.17 16.76 -7.99
CA LYS A 143 -7.44 16.53 -7.28
C LYS A 143 -7.63 17.44 -6.07
N LEU A 144 -6.53 17.83 -5.42
CA LEU A 144 -6.56 18.63 -4.20
C LEU A 144 -6.41 20.12 -4.49
N TRP A 145 -5.85 20.49 -5.65
CA TRP A 145 -5.76 21.86 -6.13
C TRP A 145 -7.12 22.56 -6.17
N VAL A 146 -8.18 21.88 -6.62
CA VAL A 146 -9.54 22.45 -6.67
C VAL A 146 -10.13 22.75 -5.28
N ASN A 147 -9.49 22.28 -4.21
CA ASN A 147 -9.86 22.53 -2.82
C ASN A 147 -8.85 23.45 -2.10
N ASP A 148 -8.07 24.24 -2.85
CA ASP A 148 -7.04 25.15 -2.34
C ASP A 148 -5.96 24.46 -1.50
N VAL A 149 -5.60 23.23 -1.86
CA VAL A 149 -4.53 22.48 -1.23
C VAL A 149 -3.35 22.33 -2.20
N ASP A 150 -2.23 22.97 -1.88
CA ASP A 150 -0.95 22.72 -2.55
C ASP A 150 -0.32 21.44 -2.00
N VAL A 151 0.25 20.63 -2.89
CA VAL A 151 0.91 19.37 -2.54
C VAL A 151 2.33 19.40 -3.07
N ARG A 152 3.28 18.96 -2.26
CA ARG A 152 4.69 18.82 -2.66
C ARG A 152 5.28 17.52 -2.16
N ILE A 153 6.29 17.03 -2.88
CA ILE A 153 7.16 15.95 -2.43
C ILE A 153 8.55 16.51 -2.17
N LEU A 154 9.19 16.05 -1.11
CA LEU A 154 10.48 16.52 -0.65
C LEU A 154 11.49 15.36 -0.55
N GLY A 155 12.76 15.71 -0.73
CA GLY A 155 13.90 14.80 -0.67
C GLY A 155 14.14 14.03 -1.96
N SER A 156 15.37 13.57 -2.15
CA SER A 156 15.87 12.94 -3.40
C SER A 156 15.13 11.68 -3.82
N SER A 157 14.45 11.02 -2.89
CA SER A 157 13.67 9.82 -3.17
C SER A 157 12.17 10.02 -3.00
N ASN A 158 11.68 11.24 -2.79
CA ASN A 158 10.25 11.59 -2.58
C ASN A 158 9.64 11.03 -1.29
N LYS A 159 10.43 10.92 -0.20
CA LYS A 159 10.03 10.22 1.05
C LYS A 159 9.17 11.06 1.97
N THR A 160 9.06 12.34 1.68
CA THR A 160 8.22 13.26 2.44
C THR A 160 7.19 13.86 1.51
N ILE A 161 5.93 13.89 1.94
CA ILE A 161 4.86 14.61 1.25
C ILE A 161 4.36 15.75 2.14
N GLN A 162 4.17 16.91 1.57
CA GLN A 162 3.72 18.11 2.25
C GLN A 162 2.40 18.56 1.65
N PHE A 163 1.45 18.89 2.52
CA PHE A 163 0.18 19.51 2.17
C PHE A 163 0.15 20.93 2.75
N THR A 164 -0.30 21.90 1.96
CA THR A 164 -0.36 23.31 2.36
C THR A 164 -1.71 23.90 2.01
N ALA A 165 -2.47 24.32 3.01
CA ALA A 165 -3.80 24.88 2.86
C ALA A 165 -4.26 25.56 4.15
N GLY A 166 -5.06 26.63 4.05
CA GLY A 166 -5.66 27.28 5.21
C GLY A 166 -6.50 26.32 6.07
N TYR A 167 -7.05 25.27 5.45
CA TYR A 167 -7.72 24.14 6.10
C TYR A 167 -6.89 23.49 7.23
N PHE A 168 -5.56 23.53 7.15
CA PHE A 168 -4.66 22.94 8.16
C PHE A 168 -4.32 23.88 9.33
N ALA A 169 -4.94 25.05 9.46
CA ALA A 169 -4.85 25.84 10.69
C ALA A 169 -5.39 25.08 11.92
N SER A 170 -6.30 24.13 11.67
CA SER A 170 -6.96 23.32 12.68
C SER A 170 -6.22 21.99 12.90
N ASN A 171 -5.78 21.74 14.13
CA ASN A 171 -5.20 20.45 14.53
C ASN A 171 -6.15 19.27 14.33
N LYS A 172 -7.47 19.50 14.43
CA LYS A 172 -8.49 18.48 14.15
C LYS A 172 -8.42 18.05 12.69
N ASN A 173 -8.37 19.03 11.78
CA ASN A 173 -8.34 18.80 10.34
C ASN A 173 -7.06 18.07 9.94
N ILE A 174 -5.90 18.47 10.50
CA ILE A 174 -4.63 17.77 10.32
C ILE A 174 -4.75 16.30 10.74
N LYS A 175 -5.28 16.03 11.94
CA LYS A 175 -5.42 14.67 12.47
C LYS A 175 -6.33 13.80 11.59
N GLU A 176 -7.45 14.34 11.15
CA GLU A 176 -8.42 13.64 10.31
C GLU A 176 -7.81 13.33 8.93
N THR A 177 -7.17 14.31 8.29
CA THR A 177 -6.47 14.08 7.02
C THR A 177 -5.35 13.06 7.15
N GLN A 178 -4.54 13.13 8.21
CA GLN A 178 -3.48 12.13 8.46
C GLN A 178 -4.08 10.73 8.62
N ALA A 179 -5.16 10.58 9.37
CA ALA A 179 -5.82 9.27 9.54
C ALA A 179 -6.32 8.71 8.20
N THR A 180 -6.92 9.54 7.35
CA THR A 180 -7.39 9.14 6.01
C THR A 180 -6.26 8.70 5.09
N LEU A 181 -5.11 9.40 5.11
CA LEU A 181 -4.01 9.13 4.20
C LEU A 181 -3.04 8.06 4.71
N HIS A 182 -3.06 7.76 6.01
CA HIS A 182 -2.02 6.98 6.68
C HIS A 182 -1.70 5.66 5.98
N GLU A 183 -2.72 4.87 5.66
CA GLU A 183 -2.54 3.54 5.06
C GLU A 183 -1.85 3.61 3.70
N MET A 184 -2.32 4.50 2.81
CA MET A 184 -1.72 4.66 1.49
C MET A 184 -0.28 5.15 1.59
N LEU A 185 -0.01 6.11 2.48
CA LEU A 185 1.34 6.63 2.68
C LEU A 185 2.29 5.57 3.28
N LEU A 186 1.79 4.74 4.20
CA LEU A 186 2.50 3.60 4.78
C LEU A 186 2.86 2.57 3.69
N ASN A 187 1.87 2.16 2.89
CA ASN A 187 2.04 1.19 1.80
C ASN A 187 3.00 1.69 0.71
N LEU A 188 2.99 3.00 0.43
CA LEU A 188 3.92 3.65 -0.50
C LEU A 188 5.30 3.93 0.10
N ARG A 189 5.53 3.60 1.36
CA ARG A 189 6.80 3.78 2.08
C ARG A 189 7.27 5.23 2.17
N PHE A 190 6.32 6.16 2.26
CA PHE A 190 6.63 7.50 2.75
C PHE A 190 7.17 7.40 4.18
N LYS A 191 8.06 8.33 4.55
CA LYS A 191 8.65 8.44 5.89
C LYS A 191 8.06 9.57 6.69
N GLN A 192 7.49 10.58 6.03
CA GLN A 192 6.91 11.71 6.72
C GLN A 192 5.78 12.37 5.90
N THR A 193 4.75 12.80 6.61
CA THR A 193 3.75 13.76 6.12
C THR A 193 3.96 15.10 6.80
N GLN A 194 3.83 16.21 6.09
CA GLN A 194 3.90 17.57 6.63
C GLN A 194 2.63 18.36 6.28
N TYR A 195 2.20 19.20 7.20
CA TYR A 195 1.00 20.03 7.08
C TYR A 195 1.33 21.48 7.42
N LYS A 196 1.05 22.39 6.48
CA LYS A 196 1.22 23.85 6.63
C LYS A 196 -0.09 24.57 6.41
N TRP A 197 -0.32 25.66 7.14
CA TRP A 197 -1.51 26.50 6.92
C TRP A 197 -1.35 27.44 5.71
N TYR A 198 -0.12 27.84 5.37
CA TYR A 198 0.21 28.67 4.19
C TYR A 198 1.66 28.44 3.75
N SER A 199 2.01 28.88 2.54
CA SER A 199 3.30 28.62 1.91
C SER A 199 4.49 29.35 2.55
N GLY A 200 4.23 30.52 3.17
CA GLY A 200 5.23 31.31 3.87
C GLY A 200 5.48 30.89 5.33
N ASP A 201 4.79 29.85 5.81
CA ASP A 201 4.99 29.35 7.17
C ASP A 201 6.33 28.62 7.30
N ASP A 202 7.14 29.03 8.26
CA ASP A 202 8.30 28.26 8.69
C ASP A 202 7.88 27.09 9.59
N GLU A 203 6.73 27.20 10.26
CA GLU A 203 6.18 26.15 11.10
C GLU A 203 5.34 25.15 10.30
N TYR A 204 5.37 23.89 10.73
CA TYR A 204 4.54 22.84 10.17
C TYR A 204 4.30 21.74 11.21
N THR A 205 3.12 21.14 11.17
CA THR A 205 2.87 19.89 11.89
C THR A 205 3.31 18.73 11.01
N TYR A 206 3.98 17.74 11.57
CA TYR A 206 4.41 16.55 10.83
C TYR A 206 4.07 15.26 11.56
N TYR A 207 3.97 14.20 10.77
CA TYR A 207 3.85 12.82 11.24
C TYR A 207 4.96 12.00 10.62
N ASN A 208 5.72 11.30 11.45
CA ASN A 208 6.58 10.24 10.97
C ASN A 208 5.71 9.02 10.62
N ILE A 209 6.12 8.31 9.57
CA ILE A 209 5.45 7.11 9.10
C ILE A 209 6.45 5.96 9.23
N GLU A 210 6.12 5.04 10.13
CA GLU A 210 6.91 3.83 10.43
C GLU A 210 6.74 2.77 9.33
N SER A 211 7.08 3.14 8.10
CA SER A 211 7.08 2.24 6.95
C SER A 211 8.39 1.46 6.85
N SER A 212 8.38 0.33 6.14
CA SER A 212 9.59 -0.41 5.78
C SER A 212 10.51 0.37 4.83
N LYS A 213 11.78 -0.01 4.71
CA LYS A 213 12.67 0.54 3.67
C LYS A 213 12.28 0.01 2.29
N ASP A 214 12.58 0.75 1.23
CA ASP A 214 12.35 0.30 -0.16
C ASP A 214 13.09 -1.02 -0.48
N SER A 215 14.16 -1.32 0.27
CA SER A 215 14.98 -2.53 0.16
C SER A 215 14.47 -3.73 0.97
N GLU A 216 13.42 -3.57 1.77
CA GLU A 216 12.77 -4.66 2.49
C GLU A 216 11.66 -5.23 1.62
N ILE A 217 11.46 -6.55 1.61
CA ILE A 217 10.36 -7.16 0.86
C ILE A 217 9.03 -6.69 1.45
N ILE A 218 8.01 -6.48 0.61
CA ILE A 218 6.67 -6.20 1.13
C ILE A 218 6.13 -7.43 1.87
N GLU A 219 5.41 -7.21 2.96
CA GLU A 219 4.71 -8.25 3.72
C GLU A 219 3.19 -8.19 3.45
#